data_AF-A0A9J6E9L0-F1
#
_entry.id   AF-A0A9J6E9L0-F1
#
_cell.length_a   1.000
_cell.length_b   1.000
_cell.length_c   1.000
_cell.angle_alpha   90.00
_cell.angle_beta   90.00
_cell.angle_gamma   90.00
#
_symmetry.space_group_name_H-M   'P 1'
#
loop_
_entity.id
_entity.type
_entity.pdbx_description
1 polymer ?
#
loop_
_entity_poly.entity_id
_entity_poly.type
_entity_poly.pdbx_seq_one_letter_code
_entity_poly.pdbx_strand_id
1 'polypeptide(L)'
;MLLPDQTAFRRTLDYVSIRHKYGKSAITRIRQFLSAFTRLAAFKTHSRFNVTCKSKQLIPKSLQLKHPVKSAFGHQVILNAERQLLQARIEDCKQTVKRLETDIFFTTRHLEFIMPELLPEIHLVANQASRRRTEEQETSQERKLSALLEKGRKTRAPMFEVRNLSSYELTPAECQVLSSGLNFNQAKQPDTRKVVCAVENAIGLLGESERDEIRTRAVGILSRIRKSGCQQVLTEDEEKAIKALHKNKKIAVLPADKGNVTVVLDRSTYESKMTEIVGDCSTYAKINKDPTSKVQTGLQKTLSSIFQTLPASAKRLYFQLLCTNGSAPAIYGLPKIHKSGTPLRPIVDFTRSPLYCLS
;
A
#
# COMPACT_ATOMS: atom_id res chain seq x y z
N MET A 1 -32.10 22.19 6.41
CA MET A 1 -31.94 23.07 5.24
C MET A 1 -32.70 22.47 4.09
N LEU A 2 -33.77 23.16 3.68
CA LEU A 2 -34.71 22.72 2.66
C LEU A 2 -34.01 22.61 1.30
N LEU A 3 -34.16 21.48 0.63
CA LEU A 3 -33.80 21.30 -0.77
C LEU A 3 -34.55 22.35 -1.60
N PRO A 4 -33.89 23.10 -2.51
CA PRO A 4 -34.60 24.02 -3.38
C PRO A 4 -35.52 23.22 -4.30
N ASP A 5 -36.78 23.62 -4.29
CA ASP A 5 -37.88 23.02 -5.01
C ASP A 5 -37.59 22.95 -6.53
N GLN A 6 -37.69 21.76 -7.12
CA GLN A 6 -37.45 21.51 -8.55
C GLN A 6 -38.41 22.30 -9.47
N THR A 7 -39.43 22.95 -8.90
CA THR A 7 -40.41 23.78 -9.59
C THR A 7 -39.87 25.16 -9.98
N ALA A 8 -38.86 25.69 -9.28
CA ALA A 8 -38.39 27.07 -9.49
C ALA A 8 -37.65 27.27 -10.84
N PHE A 9 -37.09 26.21 -11.42
CA PHE A 9 -36.37 26.28 -12.70
C PHE A 9 -37.30 26.23 -13.94
N ARG A 10 -38.55 25.81 -13.77
CA ARG A 10 -39.55 25.81 -14.86
C ARG A 10 -40.14 27.20 -15.14
N ARG A 11 -39.68 28.24 -14.45
CA ARG A 11 -40.24 29.61 -14.48
C ARG A 11 -39.45 30.63 -15.31
N THR A 12 -38.44 30.20 -16.08
CA THR A 12 -37.65 31.12 -16.94
C THR A 12 -38.16 31.23 -18.37
N LEU A 13 -38.79 30.18 -18.90
CA LEU A 13 -39.47 30.21 -20.19
C LEU A 13 -40.96 30.42 -19.96
N ASP A 14 -41.54 31.42 -20.64
CA ASP A 14 -43.00 31.63 -20.64
C ASP A 14 -43.71 30.55 -21.46
N TYR A 15 -43.91 29.39 -20.84
CA TYR A 15 -44.59 28.26 -21.45
C TYR A 15 -46.04 28.56 -21.85
N VAL A 16 -46.68 29.60 -21.28
CA VAL A 16 -48.04 30.00 -21.62
C VAL A 16 -48.05 30.73 -22.96
N SER A 17 -47.17 31.73 -23.12
CA SER A 17 -47.00 32.45 -24.40
C SER A 17 -46.48 31.53 -25.51
N ILE A 18 -45.53 30.64 -25.19
CA ILE A 18 -45.02 29.65 -26.15
C ILE A 18 -46.11 28.68 -26.59
N ARG A 19 -47.00 28.27 -25.69
CA ARG A 19 -48.14 27.39 -26.01
C ARG A 19 -49.12 28.07 -26.96
N HIS A 20 -49.40 29.35 -26.74
CA HIS A 20 -50.32 30.12 -27.57
C HIS A 20 -49.75 30.40 -28.96
N LYS A 21 -48.46 30.72 -29.07
CA LYS A 21 -47.81 31.08 -30.34
C LYS A 21 -47.38 29.87 -31.18
N TYR A 22 -46.93 28.78 -30.57
CA TYR A 22 -46.32 27.63 -31.27
C TYR A 22 -46.99 26.27 -30.99
N GLY A 23 -48.02 26.25 -30.14
CA GLY A 23 -48.80 25.04 -29.84
C GLY A 23 -48.17 24.07 -28.84
N LYS A 24 -48.90 22.98 -28.55
CA LYS A 24 -48.49 21.97 -27.54
C LYS A 24 -47.28 21.13 -27.99
N SER A 25 -47.14 20.88 -29.29
CA SER A 25 -46.05 20.07 -29.85
C SER A 25 -44.68 20.73 -29.64
N ALA A 26 -44.60 22.06 -29.74
CA ALA A 26 -43.38 22.82 -29.47
C ALA A 26 -42.91 22.66 -28.01
N ILE A 27 -43.83 22.73 -27.04
CA ILE A 27 -43.51 22.54 -25.62
C ILE A 27 -42.95 21.14 -25.35
N THR A 28 -43.53 20.11 -25.96
CA THR A 28 -43.04 18.73 -25.82
C THR A 28 -41.60 18.62 -26.32
N ARG A 29 -41.27 19.27 -27.45
CA ARG A 29 -39.92 19.28 -28.01
C ARG A 29 -38.94 20.05 -27.13
N ILE A 30 -39.34 21.20 -26.58
CA ILE A 30 -38.52 21.93 -25.60
C ILE A 30 -38.23 21.06 -24.37
N ARG A 31 -39.23 20.33 -23.86
CA ARG A 31 -39.03 19.41 -22.71
C ARG A 31 -38.11 18.24 -23.06
N GLN A 32 -38.25 17.67 -24.25
CA GLN A 32 -37.34 16.62 -24.76
C GLN A 32 -35.92 17.15 -24.84
N PHE A 33 -35.72 18.35 -25.38
CA PHE A 33 -34.43 19.02 -25.48
C PHE A 33 -33.78 19.23 -24.10
N LEU A 34 -34.51 19.83 -23.15
CA LEU A 34 -34.02 20.08 -21.79
C LEU A 34 -33.70 18.76 -21.06
N SER A 35 -34.53 17.73 -21.24
CA SER A 35 -34.29 16.39 -20.69
C SER A 35 -33.04 15.74 -21.30
N ALA A 36 -32.86 15.83 -22.62
CA ALA A 36 -31.68 15.29 -23.29
C ALA A 36 -30.39 15.99 -22.83
N PHE A 37 -30.39 17.32 -22.70
CA PHE A 37 -29.25 18.10 -22.19
C PHE A 37 -28.86 17.73 -20.76
N THR A 38 -29.84 17.63 -19.86
CA THR A 38 -29.59 17.26 -18.45
C THR A 38 -29.14 15.80 -18.30
N ARG A 39 -29.70 14.89 -19.12
CA ARG A 39 -29.24 13.49 -19.19
C ARG A 39 -27.83 13.39 -19.76
N LEU A 40 -27.48 14.18 -20.78
CA LEU A 40 -26.15 14.19 -21.37
C LEU A 40 -25.09 14.56 -20.32
N ALA A 41 -25.34 15.62 -19.56
CA ALA A 41 -24.48 16.02 -18.44
C ALA A 41 -24.31 14.87 -17.44
N ALA A 42 -25.42 14.24 -17.04
CA ALA A 42 -25.39 13.14 -16.09
C ALA A 42 -24.57 11.92 -16.58
N PHE A 43 -24.72 11.52 -17.83
CA PHE A 43 -23.97 10.40 -18.40
C PHE A 43 -22.49 10.74 -18.64
N LYS A 44 -22.15 12.00 -18.94
CA LYS A 44 -20.76 12.46 -19.02
C LYS A 44 -20.07 12.35 -17.65
N THR A 45 -20.70 12.83 -16.59
CA THR A 45 -20.16 12.73 -15.22
C THR A 45 -20.05 11.28 -14.76
N HIS A 46 -21.05 10.44 -15.07
CA HIS A 46 -20.99 9.00 -14.76
C HIS A 46 -19.88 8.27 -15.53
N SER A 47 -19.67 8.59 -16.80
CA SER A 47 -18.58 8.05 -17.61
C SER A 47 -17.21 8.43 -17.01
N ARG A 48 -17.01 9.70 -16.65
CA ARG A 48 -15.79 10.19 -15.98
C ARG A 48 -15.52 9.41 -14.70
N PHE A 49 -16.51 9.25 -13.83
CA PHE A 49 -16.39 8.48 -12.59
C PHE A 49 -15.94 7.03 -12.83
N ASN A 50 -16.57 6.34 -13.79
CA ASN A 50 -16.23 4.94 -14.10
C ASN A 50 -14.82 4.80 -14.69
N VAL A 51 -14.40 5.74 -15.54
CA VAL A 51 -13.02 5.79 -16.06
C VAL A 51 -12.01 6.04 -14.94
N THR A 52 -12.31 6.94 -14.00
CA THR A 52 -11.47 7.16 -12.81
C THR A 52 -11.40 5.93 -11.91
N CYS A 53 -12.52 5.21 -11.73
CA CYS A 53 -12.51 3.95 -10.98
C CYS A 53 -11.60 2.92 -11.66
N LYS A 54 -11.69 2.80 -12.99
CA LYS A 54 -10.83 1.90 -13.78
C LYS A 54 -9.34 2.26 -13.64
N SER A 55 -8.97 3.53 -13.74
CA SER A 55 -7.56 3.95 -13.62
C SER A 55 -6.99 3.70 -12.22
N LYS A 56 -7.81 3.88 -11.18
CA LYS A 56 -7.45 3.59 -9.79
C LYS A 56 -7.61 2.11 -9.39
N GLN A 57 -7.96 1.23 -10.33
CA GLN A 57 -8.23 -0.20 -10.09
C GLN A 57 -9.33 -0.47 -9.04
N LEU A 58 -10.30 0.43 -8.94
CA LEU A 58 -11.44 0.33 -8.03
C LEU A 58 -12.69 -0.17 -8.77
N ILE A 59 -13.53 -0.95 -8.08
CA ILE A 59 -14.83 -1.40 -8.59
C ILE A 59 -15.94 -0.64 -7.86
N PRO A 60 -16.81 0.11 -8.57
CA PRO A 60 -17.97 0.76 -7.98
C PRO A 60 -18.89 -0.23 -7.25
N LYS A 61 -19.49 0.16 -6.12
CA LYS A 61 -20.41 -0.70 -5.35
C LYS A 61 -21.56 -1.27 -6.19
N SER A 62 -22.04 -0.52 -7.17
CA SER A 62 -23.10 -0.95 -8.11
C SER A 62 -22.68 -2.05 -9.08
N LEU A 63 -21.41 -2.44 -9.08
CA LEU A 63 -20.82 -3.48 -9.94
C LEU A 63 -20.22 -4.63 -9.13
N GLN A 64 -20.23 -4.54 -7.80
CA GLN A 64 -19.67 -5.57 -6.94
C GLN A 64 -20.60 -6.78 -6.91
N LEU A 65 -20.04 -7.95 -7.20
CA LEU A 65 -20.74 -9.22 -7.20
C LEU A 65 -20.58 -9.92 -5.85
N LYS A 66 -21.53 -10.80 -5.52
CA LYS A 66 -21.38 -11.66 -4.34
C LYS A 66 -20.31 -12.72 -4.62
N HIS A 67 -19.60 -13.14 -3.57
CA HIS A 67 -18.58 -14.19 -3.63
C HIS A 67 -19.16 -15.52 -3.13
N PRO A 68 -19.76 -16.36 -4.00
CA PRO A 68 -20.31 -17.65 -3.59
C PRO A 68 -19.22 -18.67 -3.25
N VAL A 69 -18.07 -18.60 -3.93
CA VAL A 69 -16.95 -19.53 -3.76
C VAL A 69 -15.80 -18.83 -3.05
N LYS A 70 -15.45 -19.29 -1.85
CA LYS A 70 -14.41 -18.69 -0.99
C LYS A 70 -12.97 -19.08 -1.35
N SER A 71 -12.75 -19.85 -2.42
CA SER A 71 -11.40 -20.22 -2.87
C SER A 71 -10.67 -19.05 -3.52
N ALA A 72 -9.33 -19.07 -3.55
CA ALA A 72 -8.54 -18.02 -4.20
C ALA A 72 -8.88 -17.86 -5.69
N PHE A 73 -9.07 -18.98 -6.40
CA PHE A 73 -9.52 -19.00 -7.79
C PHE A 73 -10.92 -18.41 -7.96
N GLY A 74 -11.85 -18.76 -7.06
CA GLY A 74 -13.21 -18.19 -7.05
C GLY A 74 -13.22 -16.66 -6.92
N HIS A 75 -12.39 -16.11 -6.04
CA HIS A 75 -12.23 -14.66 -5.93
C HIS A 75 -11.68 -14.02 -7.20
N GLN A 76 -10.72 -14.67 -7.86
CA GLN A 76 -10.13 -14.17 -9.11
C GLN A 76 -11.14 -14.14 -10.26
N VAL A 77 -11.98 -15.17 -10.39
CA VAL A 77 -13.05 -15.22 -11.39
C VAL A 77 -14.03 -14.07 -11.19
N ILE A 78 -14.47 -13.83 -9.95
CA ILE A 78 -15.39 -12.73 -9.64
C ILE A 78 -14.76 -11.38 -9.94
N LEU A 79 -13.51 -11.13 -9.52
CA LEU A 79 -12.82 -9.87 -9.79
C LEU A 79 -12.66 -9.60 -11.30
N ASN A 80 -12.40 -10.64 -12.09
CA ASN A 80 -12.33 -10.51 -13.55
C ASN A 80 -13.70 -10.15 -14.15
N ALA A 81 -14.78 -10.79 -13.68
CA ALA A 81 -16.14 -10.48 -14.11
C ALA A 81 -16.52 -9.02 -13.76
N GLU A 82 -16.23 -8.56 -12.54
CA GLU A 82 -16.48 -7.18 -12.10
C GLU A 82 -15.75 -6.15 -12.98
N ARG A 83 -14.49 -6.43 -13.34
CA ARG A 83 -13.70 -5.58 -14.25
C ARG A 83 -14.29 -5.54 -15.65
N GLN A 84 -14.78 -6.68 -16.16
CA GLN A 84 -15.47 -6.73 -17.44
C GLN A 84 -16.78 -5.95 -17.42
N LEU A 85 -17.56 -6.05 -16.33
CA LEU A 85 -18.78 -5.27 -16.17
C LEU A 85 -18.50 -3.76 -16.09
N LEU A 86 -17.42 -3.35 -15.44
CA LEU A 86 -16.99 -1.95 -15.44
C LEU A 86 -16.65 -1.47 -16.85
N GLN A 87 -15.93 -2.29 -17.62
CA GLN A 87 -15.62 -1.97 -19.01
C GLN A 87 -16.88 -1.86 -19.88
N ALA A 88 -17.81 -2.82 -19.74
CA ALA A 88 -19.09 -2.80 -20.45
C ALA A 88 -19.91 -1.54 -20.08
N ARG A 89 -19.92 -1.14 -18.81
CA ARG A 89 -20.61 0.07 -18.35
C ARG A 89 -20.02 1.36 -18.91
N ILE A 90 -18.69 1.43 -19.02
CA ILE A 90 -18.02 2.57 -19.65
C ILE A 90 -18.45 2.68 -21.12
N GLU A 91 -18.52 1.55 -21.82
CA GLU A 91 -18.92 1.53 -23.23
C GLU A 91 -20.39 1.92 -23.41
N ASP A 92 -21.29 1.38 -22.60
CA ASP A 92 -22.71 1.75 -22.59
C ASP A 92 -22.93 3.25 -22.31
N CYS A 93 -22.17 3.81 -21.36
CA CYS A 93 -22.20 5.26 -21.10
C CYS A 93 -21.73 6.06 -22.32
N LYS A 94 -20.66 5.64 -23.01
CA LYS A 94 -20.18 6.32 -24.23
C LYS A 94 -21.20 6.26 -25.36
N GLN A 95 -21.83 5.10 -25.58
CA GLN A 95 -22.87 4.96 -26.60
C GLN A 95 -24.09 5.83 -26.29
N THR A 96 -24.50 5.88 -25.03
CA THR A 96 -25.62 6.72 -24.59
C THR A 96 -25.30 8.21 -24.74
N VAL A 97 -24.07 8.64 -24.42
CA VAL A 97 -23.61 10.02 -24.65
C VAL A 97 -23.70 10.39 -26.13
N LYS A 98 -23.20 9.53 -27.04
CA LYS A 98 -23.30 9.76 -28.49
C LYS A 98 -24.75 9.88 -28.95
N ARG A 99 -25.63 8.97 -28.50
CA ARG A 99 -27.06 9.01 -28.84
C ARG A 99 -27.72 10.32 -28.38
N LEU A 100 -27.46 10.75 -27.15
CA LEU A 100 -28.01 12.00 -26.62
C LEU A 100 -27.46 13.23 -27.35
N GLU A 101 -26.19 13.23 -27.77
CA GLU A 101 -25.61 14.31 -28.60
C GLU A 101 -26.31 14.39 -29.96
N THR A 102 -26.60 13.24 -30.58
CA THR A 102 -27.38 13.17 -31.83
C THR A 102 -28.83 13.64 -31.63
N ASP A 103 -29.50 13.21 -30.57
CA ASP A 103 -30.88 13.64 -30.25
C ASP A 103 -30.95 15.15 -30.02
N ILE A 104 -29.97 15.70 -29.28
CA ILE A 104 -29.83 17.13 -29.06
C ILE A 104 -29.64 17.86 -30.38
N PHE A 105 -28.76 17.38 -31.26
CA PHE A 105 -28.52 17.99 -32.57
C PHE A 105 -29.81 18.08 -33.41
N PHE A 106 -30.53 16.98 -33.57
CA PHE A 106 -31.77 16.96 -34.36
C PHE A 106 -32.87 17.82 -33.70
N THR A 107 -32.99 17.76 -32.38
CA THR A 107 -33.98 18.58 -31.66
C THR A 107 -33.64 20.07 -31.78
N THR A 108 -32.36 20.43 -31.78
CA THR A 108 -31.90 21.81 -31.99
C THR A 108 -32.32 22.32 -33.37
N ARG A 109 -32.05 21.56 -34.43
CA ARG A 109 -32.44 21.91 -35.81
C ARG A 109 -33.94 22.07 -35.97
N HIS A 110 -34.71 21.22 -35.29
CA HIS A 110 -36.16 21.31 -35.31
C HIS A 110 -36.70 22.52 -34.53
N LEU A 111 -36.06 22.91 -33.42
CA LEU A 111 -36.42 24.11 -32.67
C LEU A 111 -36.00 25.39 -33.41
N GLU A 112 -34.87 25.37 -34.11
CA GLU A 112 -34.41 26.44 -35.01
C GLU A 112 -35.42 26.68 -36.14
N PHE A 113 -35.99 25.61 -36.70
CA PHE A 113 -37.04 25.71 -37.72
C PHE A 113 -38.37 26.28 -37.19
N ILE A 114 -38.79 25.88 -35.97
CA ILE A 114 -40.08 26.32 -35.40
C ILE A 114 -39.99 27.72 -34.78
N MET A 115 -38.89 28.01 -34.07
CA MET A 115 -38.77 29.17 -33.18
C MET A 115 -37.30 29.64 -33.06
N PRO A 116 -36.72 30.22 -34.13
CA PRO A 116 -35.34 30.67 -34.13
C PRO A 116 -35.08 31.77 -33.09
N GLU A 117 -36.05 32.66 -32.88
CA GLU A 117 -35.96 33.79 -31.93
C GLU A 117 -35.78 33.34 -30.47
N LEU A 118 -36.43 32.24 -30.07
CA LEU A 118 -36.42 31.74 -28.69
C LEU A 118 -35.31 30.69 -28.45
N LEU A 119 -34.63 30.24 -29.50
CA LEU A 119 -33.60 29.22 -29.41
C LEU A 119 -32.45 29.59 -28.46
N PRO A 120 -31.90 30.82 -28.46
CA PRO A 120 -30.85 31.23 -27.51
C PRO A 120 -31.28 31.13 -26.04
N GLU A 121 -32.52 31.53 -25.73
CA GLU A 121 -33.07 31.45 -24.38
C GLU A 121 -33.26 29.99 -23.93
N ILE A 122 -33.76 29.13 -24.83
CA ILE A 122 -33.91 27.69 -24.55
C ILE A 122 -32.54 27.04 -24.28
N HIS A 123 -31.51 27.39 -25.05
CA HIS A 123 -30.14 26.93 -24.79
C HIS A 123 -29.58 27.44 -23.47
N LEU A 124 -29.85 28.71 -23.10
CA LEU A 124 -29.42 29.28 -21.83
C LEU A 124 -30.01 28.48 -20.66
N VAL A 125 -31.31 28.20 -20.70
CA VAL A 125 -32.01 27.38 -19.70
C VAL A 125 -31.45 25.94 -19.69
N ALA A 126 -31.21 25.33 -20.84
CA ALA A 126 -30.63 24.00 -20.91
C ALA A 126 -29.22 23.94 -20.28
N ASN A 127 -28.39 24.93 -20.57
CA ASN A 127 -27.03 25.04 -20.04
C ASN A 127 -27.01 25.26 -18.52
N GLN A 128 -27.90 26.12 -18.00
CA GLN A 128 -28.02 26.32 -16.56
C GLN A 128 -28.48 25.05 -15.83
N ALA A 129 -29.47 24.31 -16.36
CA ALA A 129 -29.90 23.03 -15.81
C ALA A 129 -28.78 21.99 -15.84
N SER A 130 -28.05 21.92 -16.96
CA SER A 130 -26.92 21.02 -17.18
C SER A 130 -25.78 21.26 -16.19
N ARG A 131 -25.41 22.54 -15.95
CA ARG A 131 -24.36 22.92 -14.98
C ARG A 131 -24.72 22.49 -13.56
N ARG A 132 -25.91 22.84 -13.08
CA ARG A 132 -26.39 22.42 -11.75
C ARG A 132 -26.39 20.90 -11.60
N ARG A 133 -26.86 20.18 -12.62
CA ARG A 133 -26.87 18.72 -12.62
C ARG A 133 -25.47 18.12 -12.56
N THR A 134 -24.51 18.76 -13.23
CA THR A 134 -23.10 18.35 -13.22
C THR A 134 -22.52 18.54 -11.83
N GLU A 135 -22.70 19.70 -11.21
CA GLU A 135 -22.21 20.02 -9.86
C GLU A 135 -22.78 19.07 -8.78
N GLU A 136 -24.10 18.83 -8.81
CA GLU A 136 -24.77 17.87 -7.91
C GLU A 136 -24.23 16.44 -8.07
N GLN A 137 -23.96 16.03 -9.31
CA GLN A 137 -23.42 14.69 -9.54
C GLN A 137 -21.95 14.59 -9.21
N GLU A 138 -21.12 15.57 -9.55
CA GLU A 138 -19.69 15.55 -9.25
C GLU A 138 -19.46 15.45 -7.74
N THR A 139 -20.14 16.27 -6.95
CA THR A 139 -20.10 16.17 -5.47
C THR A 139 -20.55 14.80 -4.96
N SER A 140 -21.58 14.19 -5.56
CA SER A 140 -21.99 12.82 -5.23
C SER A 140 -20.96 11.77 -5.61
N GLN A 141 -20.33 11.89 -6.79
CA GLN A 141 -19.32 10.95 -7.27
C GLN A 141 -18.01 11.08 -6.48
N GLU A 142 -17.63 12.29 -6.06
CA GLU A 142 -16.49 12.53 -5.18
C GLU A 142 -16.68 11.83 -3.83
N ARG A 143 -17.86 11.97 -3.20
CA ARG A 143 -18.21 11.24 -1.97
C ARG A 143 -18.17 9.72 -2.15
N LYS A 144 -18.59 9.21 -3.31
CA LYS A 144 -18.51 7.77 -3.62
C LYS A 144 -17.05 7.32 -3.80
N LEU A 145 -16.23 8.14 -4.47
CA LEU A 145 -14.83 7.84 -4.73
C LEU A 145 -14.03 7.87 -3.43
N SER A 146 -14.25 8.86 -2.55
CA SER A 146 -13.61 8.90 -1.23
C SER A 146 -13.99 7.69 -0.39
N ALA A 147 -15.28 7.32 -0.33
CA ALA A 147 -15.72 6.13 0.40
C ALA A 147 -15.15 4.82 -0.17
N LEU A 148 -14.88 4.74 -1.48
CA LEU A 148 -14.22 3.59 -2.10
C LEU A 148 -12.72 3.55 -1.76
N LEU A 149 -12.05 4.70 -1.76
CA LEU A 149 -10.65 4.82 -1.36
C LEU A 149 -10.46 4.51 0.13
N GLU A 150 -11.38 4.95 0.98
CA GLU A 150 -11.40 4.61 2.41
C GLU A 150 -11.68 3.12 2.64
N LYS A 151 -12.53 2.46 1.83
CA LYS A 151 -12.69 1.00 1.92
C LYS A 151 -11.47 0.22 1.40
N GLY A 152 -10.76 0.76 0.40
CA GLY A 152 -9.51 0.22 -0.12
C GLY A 152 -8.35 0.37 0.87
N ARG A 153 -8.34 1.50 1.60
CA ARG A 153 -7.64 1.65 2.87
C ARG A 153 -8.40 0.85 3.92
N LYS A 154 -8.32 -0.48 3.86
CA LYS A 154 -8.29 -1.22 5.13
C LYS A 154 -7.13 -0.59 5.89
N THR A 155 -7.41 0.38 6.77
CA THR A 155 -6.53 0.74 7.87
C THR A 155 -6.19 -0.61 8.45
N ARG A 156 -4.97 -1.08 8.21
CA ARG A 156 -4.49 -2.28 8.90
C ARG A 156 -4.71 -1.91 10.35
N ALA A 157 -5.62 -2.63 11.02
CA ALA A 157 -5.78 -2.43 12.44
C ALA A 157 -4.37 -2.53 13.03
N PRO A 158 -3.98 -1.60 13.92
CA PRO A 158 -2.66 -1.65 14.51
C PRO A 158 -2.45 -3.07 15.04
N MET A 159 -1.51 -3.81 14.44
CA MET A 159 -1.27 -5.20 14.82
C MET A 159 -0.61 -5.23 16.19
N PHE A 160 0.18 -4.20 16.50
CA PHE A 160 0.95 -4.07 17.72
C PHE A 160 0.78 -2.67 18.31
N GLU A 161 0.81 -2.62 19.64
CA GLU A 161 0.83 -1.37 20.40
C GLU A 161 2.16 -0.64 20.15
N VAL A 162 2.09 0.69 20.02
CA VAL A 162 3.26 1.56 19.92
C VAL A 162 3.27 2.47 21.14
N ARG A 163 4.34 2.42 21.93
CA ARG A 163 4.56 3.32 23.07
C ARG A 163 5.63 4.33 22.74
N ASN A 164 5.21 5.59 22.61
CA ASN A 164 6.14 6.70 22.47
C ASN A 164 6.53 7.23 23.86
N LEU A 165 7.79 7.04 24.22
CA LEU A 165 8.42 7.55 25.45
C LEU A 165 9.51 8.60 25.13
N SER A 166 9.58 9.05 23.88
CA SER A 166 10.53 10.05 23.40
C SER A 166 9.90 11.44 23.41
N SER A 167 10.73 12.49 23.35
CA SER A 167 10.27 13.85 23.15
C SER A 167 9.80 14.14 21.71
N TYR A 168 9.95 13.17 20.79
CA TYR A 168 9.58 13.31 19.39
C TYR A 168 8.10 12.97 19.17
N GLU A 169 7.34 13.87 18.57
CA GLU A 169 5.94 13.61 18.21
C GLU A 169 5.86 12.79 16.91
N LEU A 170 5.35 11.56 17.02
CA LEU A 170 5.14 10.68 15.89
C LEU A 170 3.92 11.12 15.08
N THR A 171 4.08 11.20 13.76
CA THR A 171 2.96 11.41 12.84
C THR A 171 2.05 10.18 12.77
N PRO A 172 0.78 10.33 12.35
CA PRO A 172 -0.14 9.19 12.22
C PRO A 172 0.40 8.08 11.30
N ALA A 173 1.10 8.46 10.22
CA ALA A 173 1.72 7.50 9.30
C ALA A 173 2.89 6.74 9.95
N GLU A 174 3.72 7.41 10.77
CA GLU A 174 4.79 6.77 11.52
C GLU A 174 4.25 5.81 12.58
N CYS A 175 3.22 6.20 13.33
CA CYS A 175 2.52 5.32 14.25
C CYS A 175 1.98 4.07 13.55
N GLN A 176 1.36 4.24 12.38
CA GLN A 176 0.82 3.12 11.59
C GLN A 176 1.92 2.16 11.13
N VAL A 177 3.04 2.68 10.63
CA VAL A 177 4.20 1.86 10.25
C VAL A 177 4.75 1.09 11.45
N LEU A 178 4.98 1.78 12.58
CA LEU A 178 5.52 1.16 13.80
C LEU A 178 4.58 0.11 14.40
N SER A 179 3.26 0.30 14.24
CA SER A 179 2.24 -0.65 14.67
C SER A 179 2.18 -1.93 13.84
N SER A 180 2.84 -1.95 12.67
CA SER A 180 3.01 -3.17 11.88
C SER A 180 4.09 -4.10 12.47
N GLY A 181 4.91 -3.60 13.40
CA GLY A 181 5.93 -4.35 14.12
C GLY A 181 7.30 -4.32 13.43
N LEU A 182 8.36 -4.57 14.20
CA LEU A 182 9.74 -4.52 13.69
C LEU A 182 10.11 -5.68 12.76
N ASN A 183 9.37 -6.79 12.84
CA ASN A 183 9.50 -7.92 11.93
C ASN A 183 8.66 -7.75 10.64
N PHE A 184 8.04 -6.58 10.45
CA PHE A 184 7.26 -6.31 9.25
C PHE A 184 8.19 -6.23 8.04
N ASN A 185 8.02 -7.17 7.11
CA ASN A 185 8.81 -7.21 5.90
C ASN A 185 8.06 -6.57 4.73
N GLN A 186 8.75 -5.68 4.01
CA GLN A 186 8.25 -5.19 2.73
C GLN A 186 8.34 -6.32 1.72
N ALA A 187 7.22 -6.66 1.10
CA ALA A 187 7.16 -7.72 0.12
C ALA A 187 7.77 -7.26 -1.22
N LYS A 188 9.08 -7.04 -1.24
CA LYS A 188 9.84 -6.71 -2.45
C LYS A 188 9.94 -7.95 -3.31
N GLN A 189 9.80 -7.75 -4.63
CA GLN A 189 10.13 -8.81 -5.59
C GLN A 189 11.58 -9.24 -5.36
N PRO A 190 11.85 -10.56 -5.26
CA PRO A 190 13.21 -11.04 -5.11
C PRO A 190 14.04 -10.61 -6.32
N ASP A 191 15.29 -10.22 -6.10
CA ASP A 191 16.22 -9.89 -7.17
C ASP A 191 16.53 -11.16 -7.98
N THR A 192 15.85 -11.29 -9.12
CA THR A 192 15.99 -12.47 -9.98
C THR A 192 17.42 -12.70 -10.43
N ARG A 193 18.25 -11.65 -10.54
CA ARG A 193 19.66 -11.80 -10.95
C ARG A 193 20.48 -12.50 -9.87
N LYS A 194 20.28 -12.13 -8.61
CA LYS A 194 20.94 -12.79 -7.47
C LYS A 194 20.53 -14.24 -7.35
N VAL A 195 19.24 -14.54 -7.55
CA VAL A 195 18.73 -15.92 -7.53
C VAL A 195 19.37 -16.74 -8.65
N VAL A 196 19.44 -16.22 -9.88
CA VAL A 196 20.10 -16.91 -11.00
C VAL A 196 21.58 -17.15 -10.70
N CYS A 197 22.30 -16.14 -10.20
CA CYS A 197 23.72 -16.29 -9.85
C CYS A 197 23.94 -17.35 -8.75
N ALA A 198 23.09 -17.38 -7.73
CA ALA A 198 23.16 -18.39 -6.68
C ALA A 198 22.87 -19.81 -7.21
N VAL A 199 21.89 -19.94 -8.11
CA VAL A 199 21.58 -21.23 -8.77
C VAL A 199 22.75 -21.68 -9.65
N GLU A 200 23.30 -20.82 -10.50
CA GLU A 200 24.45 -21.18 -11.35
C GLU A 200 25.69 -21.56 -10.54
N ASN A 201 25.96 -20.85 -9.43
CA ASN A 201 27.04 -21.22 -8.52
C ASN A 201 26.82 -22.60 -7.88
N ALA A 202 25.59 -22.93 -7.49
CA ALA A 202 25.26 -24.21 -6.85
C ALA A 202 25.35 -25.40 -7.82
N ILE A 203 25.03 -25.19 -9.09
CA ILE A 203 25.06 -26.26 -10.11
C ILE A 203 26.42 -26.40 -10.80
N GLY A 204 27.38 -25.52 -10.54
CA GLY A 204 28.66 -25.47 -11.25
C GLY A 204 29.50 -26.76 -11.16
N LEU A 205 29.28 -27.58 -10.13
CA LEU A 205 29.97 -28.87 -9.91
C LEU A 205 29.19 -30.09 -10.43
N LEU A 206 28.00 -29.89 -11.00
CA LEU A 206 27.13 -30.96 -11.49
C LEU A 206 27.38 -31.27 -12.98
N GLY A 207 26.96 -32.46 -13.41
CA GLY A 207 27.03 -32.88 -14.82
C GLY A 207 26.14 -32.02 -15.74
N GLU A 208 26.42 -31.97 -17.05
CA GLU A 208 25.64 -31.16 -18.02
C GLU A 208 24.14 -31.42 -17.97
N SER A 209 23.73 -32.69 -17.92
CA SER A 209 22.31 -33.06 -17.92
C SER A 209 21.58 -32.58 -16.67
N GLU A 210 22.19 -32.68 -15.48
CA GLU A 210 21.61 -32.19 -14.22
C GLU A 210 21.56 -30.67 -14.16
N ARG A 211 22.57 -29.98 -14.70
CA ARG A 211 22.60 -28.52 -14.80
C ARG A 211 21.42 -27.99 -15.62
N ASP A 212 21.17 -28.59 -16.79
CA ASP A 212 20.08 -28.16 -17.68
C ASP A 212 18.69 -28.47 -17.11
N GLU A 213 18.54 -29.58 -16.40
CA GLU A 213 17.30 -29.89 -15.69
C GLU A 213 16.99 -28.86 -14.60
N ILE A 214 17.99 -28.52 -13.77
CA ILE A 214 17.84 -27.52 -12.69
C ILE A 214 17.58 -26.13 -13.27
N ARG A 215 18.27 -25.73 -14.36
CA ARG A 215 18.01 -24.47 -15.06
C ARG A 215 16.57 -24.39 -15.55
N THR A 216 16.06 -25.44 -16.16
CA THR A 216 14.69 -25.50 -16.70
C THR A 216 13.66 -25.33 -15.58
N ARG A 217 13.87 -26.01 -14.44
CA ARG A 217 13.03 -25.84 -13.24
C ARG A 217 13.12 -24.42 -12.68
N ALA A 218 14.33 -23.85 -12.60
CA ALA A 218 14.55 -22.49 -12.10
C ALA A 218 13.84 -21.44 -12.97
N VAL A 219 13.92 -21.56 -14.31
CA VAL A 219 13.19 -20.69 -15.25
C VAL A 219 11.68 -20.80 -15.03
N GLY A 220 11.16 -22.02 -14.85
CA GLY A 220 9.76 -22.26 -14.54
C GLY A 220 9.28 -21.54 -13.26
N ILE A 221 10.10 -21.55 -12.20
CA ILE A 221 9.79 -20.87 -10.94
C ILE A 221 9.88 -19.34 -11.09
N LEU A 222 10.98 -18.84 -11.67
CA LEU A 222 11.23 -17.41 -11.84
C LEU A 222 10.16 -16.73 -12.71
N SER A 223 9.65 -17.43 -13.74
CA SER A 223 8.58 -16.93 -14.60
C SER A 223 7.23 -16.76 -13.87
N ARG A 224 6.99 -17.53 -12.80
CA ARG A 224 5.77 -17.45 -11.97
C ARG A 224 5.84 -16.35 -10.92
N ILE A 225 7.03 -16.06 -10.39
CA ILE A 225 7.24 -15.00 -9.39
C ILE A 225 6.81 -13.63 -9.95
N ARG A 226 7.12 -13.34 -11.22
CA ARG A 226 6.74 -12.07 -11.87
C ARG A 226 5.23 -11.86 -12.00
N LYS A 227 4.43 -12.93 -12.08
CA LYS A 227 2.96 -12.86 -12.25
C LYS A 227 2.20 -12.73 -10.93
N SER A 228 2.84 -13.11 -9.82
CA SER A 228 2.28 -13.00 -8.48
C SER A 228 2.46 -11.55 -8.01
N GLY A 229 1.51 -10.68 -8.33
CA GLY A 229 1.49 -9.31 -7.83
C GLY A 229 1.55 -9.31 -6.31
N CYS A 230 2.68 -8.87 -5.74
CA CYS A 230 2.88 -8.87 -4.31
C CYS A 230 1.93 -7.83 -3.68
N GLN A 231 0.88 -8.29 -3.04
CA GLN A 231 -0.29 -7.50 -2.60
C GLN A 231 -0.06 -6.68 -1.33
N GLN A 232 1.14 -6.17 -1.07
CA GLN A 232 1.36 -5.20 0.01
C GLN A 232 2.21 -4.04 -0.49
N VAL A 233 1.54 -3.11 -1.18
CA VAL A 233 2.09 -1.81 -1.52
C VAL A 233 1.89 -0.92 -0.30
N LEU A 234 2.97 -0.59 0.40
CA LEU A 234 2.97 0.50 1.38
C LEU A 234 2.44 1.75 0.69
N THR A 235 1.65 2.54 1.38
CA THR A 235 1.25 3.85 0.85
C THR A 235 2.49 4.76 0.73
N GLU A 236 2.47 5.73 -0.19
CA GLU A 236 3.58 6.69 -0.32
C GLU A 236 3.89 7.41 1.00
N ASP A 237 2.86 7.65 1.83
CA ASP A 237 2.99 8.27 3.14
C ASP A 237 3.70 7.35 4.14
N GLU A 238 3.40 6.04 4.15
CA GLU A 238 4.10 5.05 4.96
C GLU A 238 5.56 4.86 4.52
N GLU A 239 5.84 4.90 3.21
CA GLU A 239 7.22 4.85 2.72
C GLU A 239 8.05 6.08 3.13
N LYS A 240 7.43 7.26 3.07
CA LYS A 240 8.04 8.51 3.57
C LYS A 240 8.27 8.43 5.07
N ALA A 241 7.31 7.92 5.84
CA ALA A 241 7.43 7.72 7.27
C ALA A 241 8.61 6.80 7.64
N ILE A 242 8.77 5.65 6.96
CA ILE A 242 9.93 4.76 7.18
C ILE A 242 11.26 5.49 6.95
N LYS A 243 11.34 6.26 5.84
CA LYS A 243 12.55 7.03 5.52
C LYS A 243 12.82 8.13 6.55
N ALA A 244 11.78 8.82 7.02
CA ALA A 244 11.87 9.85 8.04
C ALA A 244 12.38 9.29 9.37
N LEU A 245 11.76 8.20 9.86
CA LEU A 245 12.19 7.49 11.06
C LEU A 245 13.63 6.99 10.96
N HIS A 246 14.03 6.45 9.81
CA HIS A 246 15.42 5.98 9.60
C HIS A 246 16.45 7.12 9.61
N LYS A 247 16.09 8.30 9.07
CA LYS A 247 16.95 9.48 9.03
C LYS A 247 17.07 10.14 10.40
N ASN A 248 16.05 10.03 11.25
CA ASN A 248 16.05 10.59 12.58
C ASN A 248 16.95 9.77 13.53
N LYS A 249 18.20 10.21 13.71
CA LYS A 249 19.14 9.58 14.66
C LYS A 249 18.94 10.01 16.12
N LYS A 250 18.02 10.93 16.41
CA LYS A 250 17.75 11.38 17.79
C LYS A 250 16.85 10.42 18.57
N ILE A 251 16.18 9.51 17.87
CA ILE A 251 15.30 8.50 18.47
C ILE A 251 15.89 7.10 18.36
N ALA A 252 15.53 6.25 19.30
CA ALA A 252 15.79 4.82 19.30
C ALA A 252 14.46 4.07 19.24
N VAL A 253 14.27 3.28 18.18
CA VAL A 253 13.09 2.43 18.00
C VAL A 253 13.49 1.00 18.36
N LEU A 254 12.86 0.44 19.40
CA LEU A 254 13.25 -0.83 20.01
C LEU A 254 12.02 -1.71 20.28
N PRO A 255 12.15 -3.05 20.25
CA PRO A 255 11.09 -3.91 20.76
C PRO A 255 11.05 -3.84 22.29
N ALA A 256 9.85 -3.89 22.87
CA ALA A 256 9.69 -4.04 24.30
C ALA A 256 10.19 -5.40 24.79
N ASP A 257 10.65 -5.43 26.03
CA ASP A 257 11.09 -6.63 26.73
C ASP A 257 9.99 -7.72 26.85
N LYS A 258 8.73 -7.28 26.92
CA LYS A 258 7.53 -8.12 26.99
C LYS A 258 6.38 -7.45 26.25
N GLY A 259 5.46 -8.24 25.71
CA GLY A 259 4.18 -7.76 25.16
C GLY A 259 4.17 -7.42 23.67
N ASN A 260 5.26 -7.69 22.93
CA ASN A 260 5.36 -7.42 21.48
C ASN A 260 4.94 -5.98 21.10
N VAL A 261 5.43 -5.02 21.88
CA VAL A 261 5.16 -3.58 21.74
C VAL A 261 6.38 -2.92 21.10
N THR A 262 6.16 -1.99 20.17
CA THR A 262 7.24 -1.14 19.64
C THR A 262 7.39 0.08 20.55
N VAL A 263 8.60 0.33 21.06
CA VAL A 263 8.90 1.44 21.95
C VAL A 263 9.80 2.45 21.25
N VAL A 264 9.46 3.73 21.35
CA VAL A 264 10.28 4.84 20.86
C VAL A 264 10.84 5.60 22.06
N LEU A 265 12.15 5.75 22.12
CA LEU A 265 12.87 6.48 23.18
C LEU A 265 13.75 7.56 22.56
N ASP A 266 14.06 8.59 23.34
CA ASP A 266 15.16 9.48 22.98
C ASP A 266 16.48 8.72 23.05
N ARG A 267 17.32 8.92 22.04
CA ARG A 267 18.60 8.22 21.92
C ARG A 267 19.54 8.55 23.07
N SER A 268 19.57 9.81 23.51
CA SER A 268 20.34 10.26 24.67
C SER A 268 19.91 9.54 25.96
N THR A 269 18.60 9.43 26.19
CA THR A 269 18.04 8.71 27.35
C THR A 269 18.39 7.23 27.31
N TYR A 270 18.30 6.60 26.13
CA TYR A 270 18.70 5.20 25.95
C TYR A 270 20.20 4.98 26.22
N GLU A 271 21.06 5.83 25.63
CA GLU A 271 22.51 5.75 25.81
C GLU A 271 22.90 5.97 27.27
N SER A 272 22.31 6.95 27.95
CA SER A 272 22.54 7.21 29.38
C SER A 272 22.19 5.98 30.25
N LYS A 273 21.02 5.37 30.03
CA LYS A 273 20.62 4.14 30.74
C LYS A 273 21.56 2.97 30.46
N MET A 274 22.05 2.83 29.22
CA MET A 274 23.01 1.79 28.88
C MET A 274 24.36 2.03 29.56
N THR A 275 24.85 3.29 29.59
CA THR A 275 26.08 3.67 30.27
C THR A 275 26.00 3.44 31.78
N GLU A 276 24.85 3.72 32.39
CA GLU A 276 24.60 3.42 33.81
C GLU A 276 24.71 1.91 34.09
N ILE A 277 24.09 1.08 33.25
CA ILE A 277 24.16 -0.39 33.40
C ILE A 277 25.60 -0.89 33.31
N VAL A 278 26.35 -0.52 32.27
CA VAL A 278 27.74 -1.00 32.09
C VAL A 278 28.73 -0.33 33.04
N GLY A 279 28.34 0.79 33.65
CA GLY A 279 29.13 1.52 34.65
C GLY A 279 29.00 0.95 36.07
N ASP A 280 28.12 -0.02 36.30
CA ASP A 280 27.99 -0.70 37.58
C ASP A 280 29.25 -1.54 37.90
N CYS A 281 30.15 -0.95 38.70
CA CYS A 281 31.39 -1.57 39.16
C CYS A 281 31.18 -2.72 40.14
N SER A 282 29.95 -2.93 40.66
CA SER A 282 29.66 -4.10 41.52
C SER A 282 29.44 -5.37 40.70
N THR A 283 28.91 -5.23 39.48
CA THR A 283 28.64 -6.35 38.56
C THR A 283 29.71 -6.49 37.47
N TYR A 284 30.24 -5.38 36.97
CA TYR A 284 31.15 -5.34 35.81
C TYR A 284 32.55 -4.84 36.18
N ALA A 285 33.57 -5.45 35.57
CA ALA A 285 34.96 -5.01 35.69
C ALA A 285 35.44 -4.38 34.38
N LYS A 286 36.02 -3.18 34.48
CA LYS A 286 36.59 -2.50 33.31
C LYS A 286 37.88 -3.20 32.88
N ILE A 287 37.95 -3.55 31.60
CA ILE A 287 39.15 -4.13 30.97
C ILE A 287 39.90 -3.06 30.16
N ASN A 288 41.23 -3.15 30.17
CA ASN A 288 42.10 -2.16 29.51
C ASN A 288 42.27 -2.41 28.00
N LYS A 289 41.97 -3.63 27.53
CA LYS A 289 42.15 -4.03 26.13
C LYS A 289 41.08 -5.04 25.72
N ASP A 290 40.60 -4.92 24.49
CA ASP A 290 39.68 -5.88 23.89
C ASP A 290 40.34 -7.28 23.79
N PRO A 291 39.78 -8.31 24.46
CA PRO A 291 40.34 -9.67 24.46
C PRO A 291 39.96 -10.46 23.20
N THR A 292 39.10 -9.94 22.32
CA THR A 292 38.52 -10.68 21.18
C THR A 292 39.58 -11.35 20.32
N SER A 293 40.64 -10.63 19.93
CA SER A 293 41.72 -11.21 19.11
C SER A 293 42.46 -12.33 19.85
N LYS A 294 42.68 -12.18 21.17
CA LYS A 294 43.34 -13.21 21.98
C LYS A 294 42.49 -14.48 22.06
N VAL A 295 41.17 -14.33 22.25
CA VAL A 295 40.21 -15.43 22.27
C VAL A 295 40.17 -16.13 20.90
N GLN A 296 40.13 -15.36 19.81
CA GLN A 296 40.13 -15.91 18.45
C GLN A 296 41.42 -16.70 18.15
N THR A 297 42.59 -16.14 18.46
CA THR A 297 43.86 -16.85 18.28
C THR A 297 43.95 -18.09 19.16
N GLY A 298 43.41 -18.04 20.38
CA GLY A 298 43.31 -19.20 21.27
C GLY A 298 42.49 -20.32 20.63
N LEU A 299 41.28 -19.99 20.16
CA LEU A 299 40.41 -20.94 19.44
C LEU A 299 41.13 -21.57 18.24
N GLN A 300 41.76 -20.75 17.39
CA GLN A 300 42.45 -21.23 16.20
C GLN A 300 43.60 -22.19 16.55
N LYS A 301 44.41 -21.85 17.57
CA LYS A 301 45.48 -22.75 18.05
C LYS A 301 44.93 -24.08 18.54
N THR A 302 43.87 -24.05 19.33
CA THR A 302 43.20 -25.27 19.82
C THR A 302 42.69 -26.11 18.66
N LEU A 303 41.97 -25.51 17.72
CA LEU A 303 41.45 -26.20 16.53
C LEU A 303 42.58 -26.77 15.67
N SER A 304 43.67 -26.03 15.43
CA SER A 304 44.82 -26.51 14.67
C SER A 304 45.51 -27.70 15.35
N SER A 305 45.60 -27.70 16.69
CA SER A 305 46.24 -28.79 17.43
C SER A 305 45.50 -30.13 17.30
N ILE A 306 44.16 -30.09 17.19
CA ILE A 306 43.32 -31.29 17.05
C ILE A 306 43.11 -31.68 15.58
N PHE A 307 43.39 -30.81 14.62
CA PHE A 307 43.10 -31.07 13.20
C PHE A 307 43.76 -32.34 12.68
N GLN A 308 45.00 -32.62 13.10
CA GLN A 308 45.76 -33.80 12.65
C GLN A 308 45.23 -35.11 13.24
N THR A 309 44.59 -35.06 14.42
CA THR A 309 44.05 -36.23 15.11
C THR A 309 42.58 -36.51 14.75
N LEU A 310 41.92 -35.61 14.01
CA LEU A 310 40.52 -35.76 13.64
C LEU A 310 40.32 -36.76 12.48
N PRO A 311 39.36 -37.69 12.60
CA PRO A 311 38.95 -38.56 11.49
C PRO A 311 38.37 -37.73 10.33
N ALA A 312 38.43 -38.26 9.11
CA ALA A 312 37.97 -37.56 7.91
C ALA A 312 36.50 -37.08 8.01
N SER A 313 35.64 -37.86 8.67
CA SER A 313 34.24 -37.51 8.93
C SER A 313 34.07 -36.27 9.82
N ALA A 314 35.02 -35.98 10.70
CA ALA A 314 34.97 -34.86 11.65
C ALA A 314 35.64 -33.57 11.12
N LYS A 315 36.40 -33.64 10.02
CA LYS A 315 37.04 -32.45 9.41
C LYS A 315 36.02 -31.40 8.95
N ARG A 316 34.79 -31.80 8.61
CA ARG A 316 33.71 -30.86 8.29
C ARG A 316 33.35 -29.98 9.49
N LEU A 317 33.30 -30.56 10.69
CA LEU A 317 32.99 -29.83 11.93
C LEU A 317 34.09 -28.81 12.25
N TYR A 318 35.37 -29.15 12.02
CA TYR A 318 36.48 -28.21 12.17
C TYR A 318 36.24 -26.91 11.38
N PHE A 319 35.84 -27.01 10.11
CA PHE A 319 35.60 -25.82 9.28
C PHE A 319 34.36 -25.02 9.71
N GLN A 320 33.38 -25.67 10.36
CA GLN A 320 32.21 -24.99 10.92
C GLN A 320 32.54 -24.22 12.21
N LEU A 321 33.46 -24.75 13.02
CA LEU A 321 33.90 -24.15 14.28
C LEU A 321 34.96 -23.04 14.07
N LEU A 322 35.63 -23.03 12.93
CA LEU A 322 36.68 -22.05 12.63
C LEU A 322 36.08 -20.64 12.51
N CYS A 323 36.51 -19.73 13.38
CA CYS A 323 36.22 -18.32 13.28
C CYS A 323 37.47 -17.53 12.85
N THR A 324 37.35 -16.77 11.76
CA THR A 324 38.44 -15.94 11.22
C THR A 324 38.23 -14.44 11.44
N ASN A 325 36.98 -14.00 11.57
CA ASN A 325 36.60 -12.58 11.66
C ASN A 325 35.59 -12.34 12.81
N GLY A 326 35.94 -12.78 14.02
CA GLY A 326 35.09 -12.58 15.19
C GLY A 326 35.17 -11.13 15.70
N SER A 327 34.07 -10.63 16.26
CA SER A 327 34.00 -9.32 16.91
C SER A 327 33.61 -9.46 18.39
N ALA A 328 33.92 -8.42 19.18
CA ALA A 328 33.40 -8.33 20.54
C ALA A 328 31.86 -8.45 20.54
N PRO A 329 31.28 -9.22 21.47
CA PRO A 329 29.83 -9.28 21.63
C PRO A 329 29.22 -7.89 21.87
N ALA A 330 28.14 -7.57 21.17
CA ALA A 330 27.49 -6.28 21.29
C ALA A 330 26.47 -6.30 22.43
N ILE A 331 26.47 -5.28 23.30
CA ILE A 331 25.44 -5.14 24.34
C ILE A 331 24.36 -4.15 23.90
N TYR A 332 23.09 -4.48 24.14
CA TYR A 332 21.95 -3.59 23.97
C TYR A 332 20.89 -3.83 25.04
N GLY A 333 19.95 -2.90 25.17
CA GLY A 333 18.94 -2.92 26.22
C GLY A 333 17.52 -2.99 25.66
N LEU A 334 16.69 -3.91 26.17
CA LEU A 334 15.25 -3.92 25.86
C LEU A 334 14.45 -3.18 26.93
N PRO A 335 13.57 -2.21 26.59
CA PRO A 335 12.77 -1.47 27.55
C PRO A 335 11.74 -2.36 28.27
N LYS A 336 11.83 -2.42 29.61
CA LYS A 336 10.86 -3.10 30.49
C LYS A 336 9.68 -2.17 30.79
N ILE A 337 8.80 -1.97 29.81
CA ILE A 337 7.63 -1.07 29.88
C ILE A 337 6.59 -1.42 30.96
N HIS A 338 6.72 -2.59 31.59
CA HIS A 338 5.87 -3.04 32.69
C HIS A 338 6.46 -2.70 34.08
N LYS A 339 7.60 -2.00 34.14
CA LYS A 339 8.24 -1.53 35.36
C LYS A 339 8.32 0.00 35.38
N SER A 340 8.22 0.60 36.56
CA SER A 340 8.37 2.05 36.76
C SER A 340 9.70 2.56 36.23
N GLY A 341 9.70 3.72 35.56
CA GLY A 341 10.89 4.31 34.95
C GLY A 341 11.39 3.62 33.66
N THR A 342 10.73 2.54 33.22
CA THR A 342 11.12 1.75 32.03
C THR A 342 12.63 1.42 32.02
N PRO A 343 13.14 0.64 32.98
CA PRO A 343 14.52 0.20 32.99
C PRO A 343 14.81 -0.72 31.79
N LEU A 344 16.06 -0.79 31.35
CA LEU A 344 16.45 -1.66 30.25
C LEU A 344 16.80 -3.08 30.77
N ARG A 345 16.48 -4.12 30.01
CA ARG A 345 17.07 -5.45 30.15
C ARG A 345 18.34 -5.50 29.31
N PRO A 346 19.54 -5.58 29.90
CA PRO A 346 20.75 -5.78 29.11
C PRO A 346 20.71 -7.17 28.44
N ILE A 347 21.04 -7.21 27.16
CA ILE A 347 21.22 -8.39 26.34
C ILE A 347 22.57 -8.28 25.65
N VAL A 348 23.33 -9.37 25.68
CA VAL A 348 24.61 -9.46 24.98
C VAL A 348 24.44 -10.37 23.77
N ASP A 349 24.72 -9.82 22.60
CA ASP A 349 24.69 -10.53 21.32
C ASP A 349 26.03 -11.18 21.04
N PHE A 350 26.07 -12.50 21.20
CA PHE A 350 27.24 -13.32 20.91
C PHE A 350 27.31 -13.81 19.46
N THR A 351 26.36 -13.48 18.57
CA THR A 351 26.28 -14.04 17.21
C THR A 351 27.53 -13.83 16.35
N ARG A 352 28.33 -12.79 16.65
CA ARG A 352 29.60 -12.51 15.97
C ARG A 352 30.84 -12.82 16.81
N SER A 353 30.67 -13.40 18.00
CA SER A 353 31.76 -13.79 18.88
C SER A 353 32.61 -14.89 18.25
N PRO A 354 33.94 -14.90 18.46
CA PRO A 354 34.80 -16.01 18.06
C PRO A 354 34.31 -17.38 18.55
N LEU A 355 33.60 -17.43 19.68
CA LEU A 355 33.15 -18.67 20.33
C LEU A 355 31.70 -19.05 20.01
N TYR A 356 30.98 -18.31 19.16
CA TYR A 356 29.55 -18.53 18.92
C TYR A 356 29.22 -19.95 18.45
N CYS A 357 30.03 -20.53 17.58
CA CYS A 357 29.79 -21.88 17.06
C CYS A 357 30.04 -22.99 18.11
N LEU A 358 30.58 -22.66 19.29
CA LEU A 358 30.87 -23.61 20.37
C LEU A 358 29.82 -23.63 21.47
N SER A 359 28.94 -22.62 21.53
CA SER A 359 27.77 -22.58 22.42
C SER A 359 26.60 -23.31 21.81
#